data_AF-A0A1Y1V4W3-F1
#
_entry.id   AF-A0A1Y1V4W3-F1
#
_cell.length_a   1.000
_cell.length_b   1.000
_cell.length_c   1.000
_cell.angle_alpha   90.00
_cell.angle_beta   90.00
_cell.angle_gamma   90.00
#
_symmetry.space_group_name_H-M   'P 1'
#
loop_
_entity.id
_entity.type
_entity.pdbx_description
1 polymer ?
#
loop_
_entity_poly.entity_id
_entity_poly.type
_entity_poly.pdbx_seq_one_letter_code
_entity_poly.pdbx_strand_id
1 'polypeptide(L)' 'MKFLACASILSLGLFNFANAACAGPFAQCGGNNFEGEACCEPGYECVAFNEWYSQCQQSSSAV' A
#
# COMPACT_ATOMS: atom_id res chain seq x y z
N MET A 1 23.82 -12.10 -21.35
CA MET A 1 25.07 -11.48 -21.80
C MET A 1 25.03 -10.00 -21.47
N LYS A 2 25.92 -9.55 -20.58
CA LYS A 2 26.64 -8.28 -20.65
C LYS A 2 25.89 -7.08 -21.27
N PHE A 3 25.22 -6.29 -20.44
CA PHE A 3 25.04 -4.84 -20.61
C PHE A 3 25.45 -4.26 -19.25
N LEU A 4 26.70 -3.86 -18.99
CA LEU A 4 27.37 -2.71 -19.60
C LEU A 4 26.39 -1.53 -19.78
N ALA A 5 25.78 -1.12 -18.67
CA ALA A 5 25.33 0.26 -18.46
C ALA A 5 26.27 0.90 -17.44
N CYS A 6 26.88 1.99 -17.87
CA CYS A 6 28.03 2.65 -17.29
C CYS A 6 27.78 3.20 -15.88
N ALA A 7 28.80 3.07 -15.05
CA ALA A 7 28.97 3.74 -13.76
C ALA A 7 29.18 5.26 -13.94
N SER A 8 28.14 5.98 -14.37
CA SER A 8 28.18 7.45 -14.54
C SER A 8 26.83 8.15 -14.36
N ILE A 9 25.97 7.62 -13.47
CA ILE A 9 24.93 8.42 -12.81
C ILE A 9 25.22 8.35 -11.31
N LEU A 10 26.21 9.15 -10.89
CA LEU A 10 26.46 9.42 -9.48
C LEU A 10 25.38 10.43 -9.07
N SER A 11 24.45 10.02 -8.20
CA SER A 11 23.31 10.79 -7.65
C SER A 11 22.00 10.71 -8.45
N LEU A 12 20.90 10.48 -7.72
CA LEU A 12 19.47 10.54 -8.10
C LEU A 12 18.77 9.18 -8.28
N GLY A 13 18.56 8.52 -7.14
CA GLY A 13 17.26 7.96 -6.77
C GLY A 13 16.78 6.71 -7.52
N LEU A 14 17.01 5.55 -6.90
CA LEU A 14 16.08 4.42 -6.98
C LEU A 14 14.78 4.80 -6.25
N PHE A 15 14.03 5.74 -6.81
CA PHE A 15 12.69 6.05 -6.33
C PHE A 15 11.79 4.92 -6.80
N ASN A 16 11.51 4.00 -5.87
CA ASN A 16 10.44 3.03 -6.03
C ASN A 16 9.13 3.83 -6.08
N PHE A 17 8.65 4.12 -7.29
CA PHE A 17 7.31 4.68 -7.49
C PHE A 17 6.30 3.55 -7.24
N ALA A 18 6.14 3.18 -5.97
CA ALA A 18 5.04 2.33 -5.55
C ALA A 18 3.77 3.15 -5.73
N ASN A 19 3.10 2.96 -6.86
CA ASN A 19 1.71 3.33 -7.03
C ASN A 19 0.91 2.20 -6.37
N ALA A 20 0.82 2.19 -5.04
CA ALA A 20 0.01 1.19 -4.40
C ALA A 20 -1.45 1.64 -4.46
N ALA A 21 -2.23 0.83 -5.18
CA ALA A 21 -3.67 0.97 -5.22
C ALA A 21 -4.22 0.75 -3.80
N CYS A 22 -5.33 1.42 -3.48
CA CYS A 22 -5.97 1.20 -2.19
C CYS A 22 -6.42 -0.25 -2.03
N ALA A 23 -6.42 -0.71 -0.79
CA ALA A 23 -6.81 -2.05 -0.44
C ALA A 23 -8.29 -2.27 -0.80
N GLY A 24 -8.56 -3.40 -1.45
CA GLY A 24 -9.91 -3.80 -1.82
C GLY A 24 -10.76 -4.22 -0.61
N PRO A 25 -12.03 -4.60 -0.85
CA PRO A 25 -12.91 -5.14 0.19
C PRO A 25 -12.24 -6.27 0.97
N PHE A 26 -12.32 -6.20 2.29
CA PHE A 26 -11.80 -7.21 3.22
C PHE A 26 -10.29 -7.47 3.14
N ALA A 27 -9.55 -6.65 2.40
CA ALA A 27 -8.09 -6.69 2.41
C ALA A 27 -7.54 -5.99 3.67
N GLN A 28 -6.32 -6.34 4.05
CA GLN A 28 -5.61 -5.66 5.14
C GLN A 28 -5.23 -4.24 4.69
N CYS A 29 -5.49 -3.28 5.55
CA CYS A 29 -5.23 -1.85 5.32
C CYS A 29 -4.44 -1.20 6.47
N GLY A 30 -4.04 -1.98 7.46
CA GLY A 30 -3.29 -1.46 8.61
C GLY A 30 -2.91 -2.54 9.62
N GLY A 31 -2.16 -2.10 10.63
CA GLY A 31 -1.63 -2.94 11.70
C GLY A 31 -0.14 -2.71 11.95
N ASN A 32 0.36 -3.14 13.12
CA ASN A 32 1.77 -3.10 13.45
C ASN A 32 2.60 -3.88 12.40
N ASN A 33 3.66 -3.24 11.88
CA ASN A 33 4.53 -3.73 10.80
C ASN A 33 3.83 -3.95 9.43
N PHE A 34 2.65 -3.36 9.20
CA PHE A 34 2.05 -3.36 7.87
C PHE A 34 2.77 -2.38 6.94
N GLU A 35 3.38 -2.88 5.87
CA GLU A 35 4.11 -2.09 4.85
C GLU A 35 3.29 -1.81 3.58
N GLY A 36 2.01 -2.20 3.58
CA GLY A 36 1.10 -1.95 2.46
C GLY A 36 0.39 -0.59 2.56
N GLU A 37 -0.48 -0.33 1.59
CA GLU A 37 -1.20 0.95 1.53
C GLU A 37 -2.25 1.06 2.63
N ALA A 38 -2.19 2.15 3.41
CA ALA A 38 -3.11 2.40 4.50
C ALA A 38 -4.47 3.00 4.07
N CYS A 39 -4.90 2.73 2.84
CA CYS A 39 -6.16 3.22 2.28
C CYS A 39 -7.04 2.08 1.78
N CYS A 40 -8.35 2.31 1.75
CA CYS A 40 -9.34 1.38 1.21
C CYS A 40 -10.01 2.00 -0.02
N GLU A 41 -10.45 1.15 -0.95
CA GLU A 41 -11.27 1.57 -2.09
C GLU A 41 -12.50 2.39 -1.65
N PRO A 42 -13.02 3.31 -2.49
CA PRO A 42 -14.20 4.10 -2.15
C PRO A 42 -15.38 3.23 -1.72
N GLY A 43 -16.06 3.64 -0.64
CA GLY A 43 -17.14 2.86 -0.02
C GLY A 43 -16.67 1.88 1.07
N TYR A 44 -15.36 1.81 1.32
CA TYR A 44 -14.79 1.00 2.40
C TYR A 44 -14.00 1.87 3.40
N GLU A 45 -14.00 1.45 4.66
CA GLU A 45 -13.26 2.07 5.75
C GLU A 45 -12.33 1.04 6.39
N CYS A 46 -11.13 1.48 6.75
CA CYS A 46 -10.15 0.64 7.41
C CYS A 46 -10.51 0.47 8.89
N VAL A 47 -11.01 -0.71 9.27
CA VAL A 47 -11.44 -1.02 10.64
C VAL A 47 -10.38 -1.85 11.34
N ALA A 48 -9.92 -1.38 12.50
CA ALA A 48 -8.98 -2.12 13.33
C ALA A 48 -9.66 -3.30 14.05
N PHE A 49 -9.10 -4.49 13.90
CA PHE A 49 -9.54 -5.70 14.61
C PHE A 49 -8.66 -5.97 15.82
N ASN A 50 -7.36 -5.72 15.68
CA ASN A 50 -6.37 -5.78 16.75
C ASN A 50 -5.17 -4.88 16.39
N GLU A 51 -4.16 -4.84 17.25
CA GLU A 51 -2.96 -4.01 17.05
C GLU A 51 -2.14 -4.39 15.79
N TRP A 52 -2.26 -5.63 15.30
CA TRP A 52 -1.51 -6.17 14.16
C TRP A 52 -2.33 -6.20 12.86
N TYR A 53 -3.64 -6.01 12.94
CA TYR A 53 -4.54 -6.24 11.82
C TYR A 53 -5.70 -5.24 11.79
N SER A 54 -5.78 -4.50 10.68
CA SER A 54 -6.92 -3.67 10.29
C SER A 54 -7.35 -4.06 8.89
N GLN A 55 -8.65 -4.08 8.63
CA GLN A 55 -9.24 -4.58 7.38
C GLN A 55 -10.27 -3.62 6.81
N CYS A 56 -10.32 -3.51 5.49
CA CYS A 56 -11.32 -2.71 4.77
C CYS A 56 -12.71 -3.33 4.92
N GLN A 57 -13.57 -2.65 5.67
CA GLN A 57 -14.97 -3.01 5.88
C GLN A 57 -15.88 -2.05 5.11
N GLN A 58 -17.09 -2.48 4.78
CA GLN A 58 -18.06 -1.59 4.12
C GLN A 58 -18.36 -0.40 5.03
N SER A 59 -18.16 0.81 4.51
CA SER A 59 -18.64 2.00 5.21
C SER A 59 -20.16 1.94 5.22
N SER A 60 -20.75 2.04 6.40
CA SER A 60 -22.22 2.07 6.58
C SER A 60 -22.91 3.23 5.84
N SER A 61 -22.12 4.15 5.26
CA SER A 61 -22.60 5.28 4.44
C SER A 61 -22.55 5.01 2.92
N ALA A 62 -22.12 3.82 2.47
CA ALA A 62 -22.18 3.42 1.08
C ALA A 62 -23.57 2.90 0.72
N VAL A 63 -24.55 3.81 0.63
CA VAL A 63 -25.89 3.56 0.06
C VAL A 63 -26.02 4.21 -1.32
#